data_AF-A0A3P3VWF8-F1
#
_entry.id   AF-A0A3P3VWF8-F1
#
_cell.length_a   1.000
_cell.length_b   1.000
_cell.length_c   1.000
_cell.angle_alpha   90.00
_cell.angle_beta   90.00
_cell.angle_gamma   90.00
#
_symmetry.space_group_name_H-M   'P 1'
#
loop_
_entity.id
_entity.type
_entity.pdbx_description
1 polymer ?
#
loop_
_entity_poly.entity_id
_entity_poly.type
_entity_poly.pdbx_seq_one_letter_code
_entity_poly.pdbx_strand_id
1 'polypeptide(L)'
;MRVNNKDLIQSYIITSAKYDYSVYEKRILYRLIELFQHLTKGEKLNEKINVAKDLFDVSIVTMPISMFLNGEEDKNHSRVKSALSSLAKKFFEYEDDRTWELISVISEPKIDKYEENTTFRINSKIVGAFLDFSKGFSKYELVTAMKFESVYSMRFYELLSGQKKPISYSIDKLKIMFKIEDKYQDRPSDFIKYVVTPAKKELDKSAPYSFEYIPIKQGRKIVSIKFYPVYQPSNRDGSIEAKKLQKSTSLRFDLDKIIIDYLKQNYVFSEEEIQNNRELFISAVNSKDFDLLYFLSEQRVNASTKKNPKGWIINSIKKQLAQLE
;
A
#
# COMPACT_ATOMS: atom_id res chain seq x y z
N MET A 1 -14.85 12.31 -0.94
CA MET A 1 -13.41 12.66 -1.08
C MET A 1 -12.77 11.67 -2.03
N ARG A 2 -12.31 12.12 -3.20
CA ARG A 2 -11.71 11.21 -4.19
C ARG A 2 -10.36 10.72 -3.69
N VAL A 3 -10.30 9.44 -3.37
CA VAL A 3 -9.07 8.73 -3.03
C VAL A 3 -8.30 8.54 -4.33
N ASN A 4 -7.11 9.14 -4.42
CA ASN A 4 -6.23 8.87 -5.55
C ASN A 4 -5.77 7.42 -5.46
N ASN A 5 -6.18 6.63 -6.46
CA ASN A 5 -5.85 5.22 -6.51
C ASN A 5 -4.35 5.02 -6.65
N LYS A 6 -3.83 3.98 -5.99
CA LYS A 6 -2.40 3.67 -5.94
C LYS A 6 -2.18 2.21 -5.58
N ASP A 7 -0.98 1.73 -5.84
CA ASP A 7 -0.52 0.49 -5.25
C ASP A 7 -0.05 0.73 -3.82
N LEU A 8 -0.73 0.08 -2.87
CA LEU A 8 -0.29 0.00 -1.49
C LEU A 8 0.75 -1.12 -1.36
N ILE A 9 1.80 -0.87 -0.57
CA ILE A 9 2.80 -1.89 -0.23
C ILE A 9 2.66 -2.20 1.25
N GLN A 10 2.46 -3.46 1.63
CA GLN A 10 2.43 -3.86 3.05
C GLN A 10 3.44 -4.96 3.32
N SER A 11 3.93 -5.01 4.57
CA SER A 11 4.76 -6.12 5.04
C SER A 11 4.07 -7.47 4.82
N TYR A 12 4.83 -8.46 4.32
CA TYR A 12 4.32 -9.82 4.22
C TYR A 12 4.06 -10.45 5.59
N ILE A 13 4.67 -9.94 6.67
CA ILE A 13 4.37 -10.34 8.05
C ILE A 13 2.90 -10.03 8.35
N ILE A 14 2.41 -8.85 7.98
CA ILE A 14 1.01 -8.46 8.13
C ILE A 14 0.11 -9.26 7.18
N THR A 15 0.51 -9.44 5.92
CA THR A 15 -0.24 -10.27 4.96
C THR A 15 -0.46 -11.69 5.50
N SER A 16 0.58 -12.29 6.10
CA SER A 16 0.54 -13.69 6.57
C SER A 16 0.14 -13.85 8.04
N ALA A 17 -0.10 -12.76 8.76
CA ALA A 17 -0.48 -12.77 10.17
C ALA A 17 -1.81 -13.51 10.43
N LYS A 18 -1.95 -14.04 11.64
CA LYS A 18 -3.13 -14.79 12.11
C LYS A 18 -4.13 -13.85 12.76
N TYR A 19 -5.19 -13.46 12.06
CA TYR A 19 -6.21 -12.57 12.61
C TYR A 19 -7.58 -12.74 11.96
N ASP A 20 -8.62 -12.27 12.65
CA ASP A 20 -10.05 -12.29 12.30
C ASP A 20 -10.59 -10.86 12.11
N TYR A 21 -9.91 -10.04 11.32
CA TYR A 21 -10.28 -8.64 11.13
C TYR A 21 -11.57 -8.54 10.30
N SER A 22 -12.47 -7.66 10.69
CA SER A 22 -13.60 -7.28 9.85
C SER A 22 -13.13 -6.46 8.65
N VAL A 23 -14.02 -6.33 7.66
CA VAL A 23 -13.84 -5.47 6.48
C VAL A 23 -13.44 -4.04 6.88
N TYR A 24 -14.11 -3.46 7.88
CA TYR A 24 -13.82 -2.09 8.32
C TYR A 24 -12.48 -1.97 9.05
N GLU A 25 -12.08 -3.00 9.81
CA GLU A 25 -10.74 -3.03 10.43
C GLU A 25 -9.65 -3.11 9.36
N LYS A 26 -9.85 -3.90 8.30
CA LYS A 26 -8.95 -3.95 7.15
C LYS A 26 -8.85 -2.59 6.44
N ARG A 27 -9.98 -1.90 6.22
CA ARG A 27 -10.01 -0.56 5.62
C ARG A 27 -9.24 0.46 6.46
N ILE A 28 -9.39 0.44 7.79
CA ILE A 28 -8.60 1.29 8.71
C ILE A 28 -7.11 1.01 8.55
N LEU A 29 -6.70 -0.27 8.54
CA LEU A 29 -5.30 -0.64 8.38
C LEU A 29 -4.72 -0.21 7.03
N TYR A 30 -5.46 -0.35 5.93
CA TYR A 30 -5.00 0.12 4.62
C TYR A 30 -4.73 1.62 4.61
N ARG A 31 -5.59 2.41 5.26
CA ARG A 31 -5.38 3.86 5.40
C ARG A 31 -4.20 4.21 6.29
N LEU A 32 -3.95 3.43 7.33
CA LEU A 32 -2.78 3.61 8.18
C LEU A 32 -1.49 3.30 7.44
N ILE A 33 -1.43 2.17 6.73
CA ILE A 33 -0.27 1.82 5.90
C ILE A 33 -0.03 2.91 4.84
N GLU A 34 -1.09 3.37 4.17
CA GLU A 34 -1.01 4.48 3.20
C GLU A 34 -0.41 5.74 3.84
N LEU A 35 -0.96 6.16 5.00
CA LEU A 35 -0.51 7.33 5.74
C LEU A 35 0.97 7.24 6.13
N PHE A 36 1.39 6.13 6.75
CA PHE A 36 2.77 5.98 7.20
C PHE A 36 3.75 5.85 6.04
N GLN A 37 3.32 5.35 4.88
CA GLN A 37 4.12 5.40 3.66
C GLN A 37 4.31 6.82 3.13
N HIS A 38 3.28 7.66 3.16
CA HIS A 38 3.41 9.07 2.81
C HIS A 38 4.40 9.78 3.73
N LEU A 39 4.28 9.55 5.04
CA LEU A 39 5.21 10.10 6.03
C LEU A 39 6.65 9.65 5.81
N THR A 40 6.87 8.35 5.55
CA THR A 40 8.21 7.80 5.29
C THR A 40 8.86 8.41 4.05
N LYS A 41 8.06 8.77 3.03
CA LYS A 41 8.53 9.44 1.82
C LYS A 41 8.70 10.95 1.96
N GLY A 42 8.30 11.53 3.11
CA GLY A 42 8.29 12.99 3.31
C GLY A 42 7.27 13.71 2.42
N GLU A 43 6.22 13.02 1.98
CA GLU A 43 5.18 13.61 1.13
C GLU A 43 4.22 14.48 1.97
N LYS A 44 3.74 15.58 1.39
CA LYS A 44 2.74 16.44 2.05
C LYS A 44 1.46 15.64 2.24
N LEU A 45 0.99 15.56 3.49
CA LEU A 45 -0.30 14.94 3.81
C LEU A 45 -1.47 15.80 3.31
N ASN A 46 -2.63 15.17 3.19
CA ASN A 46 -3.88 15.90 3.00
C ASN A 46 -4.11 16.84 4.21
N GLU A 47 -4.59 18.04 3.96
CA GLU A 47 -4.81 19.07 4.99
C GLU A 47 -5.79 18.64 6.10
N LYS A 48 -6.66 17.66 5.82
CA LYS A 48 -7.59 17.08 6.81
C LYS A 48 -6.97 15.97 7.66
N ILE A 49 -5.74 15.55 7.36
CA ILE A 49 -5.02 14.52 8.10
C ILE A 49 -3.93 15.18 8.92
N ASN A 50 -3.90 14.89 10.20
CA ASN A 50 -2.85 15.34 11.10
C ASN A 50 -2.19 14.14 11.80
N VAL A 51 -0.88 14.17 11.93
CA VAL A 51 -0.12 13.18 12.69
C VAL A 51 0.83 13.93 13.60
N ALA A 52 0.52 13.90 14.90
CA ALA A 52 1.41 14.39 15.94
C ALA A 52 2.17 13.21 16.57
N LYS A 53 3.31 13.48 17.19
CA LYS A 53 4.00 12.51 18.05
C LYS A 53 4.00 13.03 19.48
N ASP A 54 3.85 12.11 20.44
CA ASP A 54 4.09 12.43 21.86
C ASP A 54 5.57 12.23 22.25
N LEU A 55 5.86 12.42 23.54
CA LEU A 55 7.22 12.29 24.09
C LEU A 55 7.79 10.86 24.04
N PHE A 56 6.95 9.86 23.74
CA PHE A 56 7.31 8.44 23.68
C PHE A 56 7.25 7.90 22.25
N ASP A 57 7.33 8.77 21.24
CA ASP A 57 7.27 8.42 19.82
C ASP A 57 5.95 7.73 19.38
N VAL A 58 4.90 7.81 20.21
CA VAL A 58 3.56 7.32 19.84
C VAL A 58 2.93 8.33 18.91
N SER A 59 2.42 7.85 17.78
CA SER A 59 1.76 8.70 16.79
C SER A 59 0.30 8.89 17.17
N ILE A 60 -0.14 10.15 17.28
CA ILE A 60 -1.54 10.56 17.45
C ILE A 60 -2.06 10.91 16.06
N VAL A 61 -2.89 10.04 15.50
CA VAL A 61 -3.41 10.16 14.13
C VAL A 61 -4.82 10.73 14.18
N THR A 62 -5.05 11.81 13.46
CA THR A 62 -6.38 12.39 13.22
C THR A 62 -6.70 12.34 11.72
N MET A 63 -7.84 11.76 11.36
CA MET A 63 -8.30 11.70 9.97
C MET A 63 -9.82 11.61 9.83
N PRO A 64 -10.41 12.06 8.70
CA PRO A 64 -11.85 12.00 8.49
C PRO A 64 -12.37 10.56 8.49
N ILE A 65 -13.53 10.34 9.12
CA ILE A 65 -14.17 9.02 9.20
C ILE A 65 -14.47 8.44 7.81
N SER A 66 -14.77 9.31 6.84
CA SER A 66 -15.04 8.95 5.45
C SER A 66 -13.89 8.23 4.75
N MET A 67 -12.65 8.35 5.24
CA MET A 67 -11.52 7.62 4.67
C MET A 67 -11.61 6.11 4.89
N PHE A 68 -12.37 5.65 5.89
CA PHE A 68 -12.53 4.24 6.22
C PHE A 68 -13.75 3.58 5.57
N LEU A 69 -14.54 4.35 4.81
CA LEU A 69 -15.77 3.92 4.16
C LEU A 69 -15.50 3.47 2.72
N ASN A 70 -16.39 2.65 2.17
CA ASN A 70 -16.34 2.25 0.77
C ASN A 70 -16.98 3.30 -0.15
N GLY A 71 -16.18 4.24 -0.64
CA GLY A 71 -16.70 5.30 -1.50
C GLY A 71 -17.63 6.26 -0.76
N GLU A 72 -18.45 7.00 -1.50
CA GLU A 72 -19.31 8.07 -0.95
C GLU A 72 -20.71 7.57 -0.53
N GLU A 73 -21.09 6.37 -0.99
CA GLU A 73 -22.40 5.76 -0.68
C GLU A 73 -22.41 5.04 0.66
N ASP A 74 -21.26 4.51 1.11
CA ASP A 74 -21.14 3.86 2.41
C ASP A 74 -21.16 4.91 3.53
N LYS A 75 -22.27 4.97 4.27
CA LYS A 75 -22.47 5.90 5.40
C LYS A 75 -22.42 5.20 6.77
N ASN A 76 -21.85 3.99 6.84
CA ASN A 76 -21.91 3.14 8.03
C ASN A 76 -20.89 3.54 9.13
N HIS A 77 -21.02 4.75 9.68
CA HIS A 77 -20.14 5.25 10.76
C HIS A 77 -20.16 4.33 12.00
N SER A 78 -21.27 3.63 12.27
CA SER A 78 -21.40 2.66 13.36
C SER A 78 -20.46 1.46 13.20
N ARG A 79 -20.24 1.00 11.97
CA ARG A 79 -19.31 -0.10 11.66
C ARG A 79 -17.86 0.35 11.84
N VAL A 80 -17.53 1.58 11.44
CA VAL A 80 -16.21 2.18 11.70
C VAL A 80 -15.95 2.30 13.20
N LYS A 81 -16.91 2.81 13.97
CA LYS A 81 -16.80 2.87 15.44
C LYS A 81 -16.56 1.50 16.07
N SER A 82 -17.29 0.48 15.59
CA SER A 82 -17.13 -0.90 16.06
C SER A 82 -15.76 -1.45 15.72
N ALA A 83 -15.25 -1.18 14.51
CA ALA A 83 -13.93 -1.58 14.06
C ALA A 83 -12.81 -0.91 14.87
N LEU A 84 -12.89 0.40 15.12
CA LEU A 84 -11.95 1.11 16.00
C LEU A 84 -11.95 0.51 17.42
N SER A 85 -13.13 0.25 17.97
CA SER A 85 -13.26 -0.35 19.31
C SER A 85 -12.70 -1.77 19.37
N SER A 86 -12.81 -2.53 18.28
CA SER A 86 -12.28 -3.89 18.17
C SER A 86 -10.76 -3.89 17.97
N LEU A 87 -10.21 -3.02 17.13
CA LEU A 87 -8.76 -2.84 16.96
C LEU A 87 -8.08 -2.42 18.26
N ALA A 88 -8.73 -1.60 19.08
CA ALA A 88 -8.21 -1.22 20.40
C ALA A 88 -8.11 -2.38 21.40
N LYS A 89 -8.81 -3.49 21.14
CA LYS A 89 -8.78 -4.72 21.95
C LYS A 89 -7.94 -5.83 21.34
N LYS A 90 -7.25 -5.53 20.23
CA LYS A 90 -6.36 -6.46 19.54
C LYS A 90 -4.93 -6.07 19.86
N PHE A 91 -4.11 -7.05 20.20
CA PHE A 91 -2.77 -6.83 20.71
C PHE A 91 -1.73 -7.57 19.87
N PHE A 92 -0.56 -6.96 19.77
CA PHE A 92 0.68 -7.57 19.31
C PHE A 92 1.57 -7.78 20.51
N GLU A 93 2.07 -9.00 20.63
CA GLU A 93 3.09 -9.36 21.59
C GLU A 93 4.45 -9.05 20.98
N TYR A 94 5.23 -8.25 21.69
CA TYR A 94 6.59 -7.90 21.33
C TYR A 94 7.52 -8.38 22.43
N GLU A 95 8.48 -9.22 22.08
CA GLU A 95 9.46 -9.76 23.02
C GLU A 95 10.86 -9.66 22.41
N ASP A 96 11.78 -9.12 23.19
CA ASP A 96 13.22 -9.11 22.90
C ASP A 96 14.02 -9.65 24.10
N ASP A 97 15.35 -9.65 24.01
CA ASP A 97 16.23 -10.20 25.07
C ASP A 97 16.06 -9.50 26.44
N ARG A 98 15.34 -8.37 26.52
CA ARG A 98 15.22 -7.54 27.73
C ARG A 98 13.79 -7.33 28.20
N THR A 99 12.85 -7.25 27.28
CA THR A 99 11.50 -6.74 27.54
C THR A 99 10.45 -7.58 26.83
N TRP A 100 9.37 -7.83 27.57
CA TRP A 100 8.12 -8.35 27.04
C TRP A 100 7.07 -7.25 27.14
N GLU A 101 6.39 -6.98 26.04
CA GLU A 101 5.39 -5.92 25.93
C GLU A 101 4.16 -6.42 25.16
N LEU A 102 2.98 -6.10 25.69
CA LEU A 102 1.71 -6.32 25.00
C LEU A 102 1.18 -4.97 24.48
N ILE A 103 1.12 -4.82 23.16
CA ILE A 103 0.87 -3.53 22.52
C ILE A 103 -0.44 -3.60 21.73
N SER A 104 -1.41 -2.74 22.05
CA SER A 104 -2.65 -2.64 21.28
C SER A 104 -2.40 -2.12 19.86
N VAL A 105 -3.13 -2.61 18.86
CA VAL A 105 -2.99 -2.13 17.46
C VAL A 105 -3.20 -0.62 17.35
N ILE A 106 -4.22 -0.12 18.05
CA ILE A 106 -4.46 1.31 18.29
C ILE A 106 -4.89 1.50 19.74
N SER A 107 -4.74 2.71 20.29
CA SER A 107 -5.27 3.06 21.61
C SER A 107 -6.10 4.34 21.56
N GLU A 108 -7.00 4.46 22.54
CA GLU A 108 -7.84 5.65 22.77
C GLU A 108 -8.60 6.17 21.52
N PRO A 109 -9.33 5.30 20.78
CA PRO A 109 -10.09 5.78 19.64
C PRO A 109 -11.21 6.74 20.06
N LYS A 110 -11.21 7.92 19.45
CA LYS A 110 -12.21 8.98 19.59
C LYS A 110 -12.80 9.29 18.22
N ILE A 111 -14.11 9.58 18.20
CA ILE A 111 -14.79 10.13 17.03
C ILE A 111 -15.40 11.45 17.45
N ASP A 112 -14.98 12.53 16.80
CA ASP A 112 -15.70 13.79 16.82
C ASP A 112 -16.88 13.68 15.85
N LYS A 113 -18.10 13.78 16.38
CA LYS A 113 -19.32 13.63 15.58
C LYS A 113 -19.68 14.88 14.79
N TYR A 114 -19.19 16.05 15.21
CA TYR A 114 -19.49 17.31 14.55
C TYR A 114 -18.53 17.55 13.39
N GLU A 115 -17.23 17.35 13.63
CA GLU A 115 -16.21 17.48 12.59
C GLU A 115 -16.06 16.22 11.71
N GLU A 116 -16.75 15.14 12.06
CA GLU A 116 -16.64 13.81 11.43
C GLU A 116 -15.20 13.27 11.37
N ASN A 117 -14.40 13.63 12.37
CA ASN A 117 -13.00 13.22 12.48
C ASN A 117 -12.83 12.08 13.47
N THR A 118 -11.90 11.18 13.15
CA THR A 118 -11.44 10.13 14.05
C THR A 118 -10.07 10.50 14.60
N THR A 119 -9.79 10.16 15.85
CA THR A 119 -8.46 10.32 16.46
C THR A 119 -8.12 9.08 17.26
N PHE A 120 -6.91 8.57 17.12
CA PHE A 120 -6.41 7.44 17.91
C PHE A 120 -4.88 7.45 17.95
N ARG A 121 -4.33 6.68 18.89
CA ARG A 121 -2.90 6.52 19.10
C ARG A 121 -2.40 5.23 18.49
N ILE A 122 -1.20 5.24 17.93
CA ILE A 122 -0.52 4.05 17.41
C ILE A 122 0.94 4.05 17.82
N ASN A 123 1.36 2.95 18.44
CA ASN A 123 2.73 2.75 18.89
C ASN A 123 3.67 2.56 17.69
N SER A 124 4.88 3.11 17.78
CA SER A 124 5.90 3.05 16.72
C SER A 124 6.30 1.62 16.33
N LYS A 125 6.25 0.65 17.26
CA LYS A 125 6.50 -0.77 16.96
C LYS A 125 5.44 -1.38 16.03
N ILE A 126 4.17 -0.96 16.16
CA ILE A 126 3.09 -1.38 15.24
C ILE A 126 3.32 -0.79 13.85
N VAL A 127 3.69 0.50 13.79
CA VAL A 127 4.05 1.17 12.52
C VAL A 127 5.26 0.47 11.87
N GLY A 128 6.26 0.10 12.67
CA GLY A 128 7.40 -0.70 12.25
C GLY A 128 6.97 -2.01 11.61
N ALA A 129 6.05 -2.75 12.22
CA ALA A 129 5.55 -4.01 11.67
C ALA A 129 4.81 -3.84 10.32
N PHE A 130 4.10 -2.73 10.11
CA PHE A 130 3.47 -2.44 8.81
C PHE A 130 4.47 -2.27 7.67
N LEU A 131 5.65 -1.73 8.00
CA LEU A 131 6.72 -1.37 7.07
C LEU A 131 7.94 -2.30 7.15
N ASP A 132 7.86 -3.41 7.89
CA ASP A 132 8.92 -4.40 7.96
C ASP A 132 8.87 -5.31 6.73
N PHE A 133 9.72 -5.02 5.75
CA PHE A 133 9.82 -5.78 4.51
C PHE A 133 10.88 -6.90 4.56
N SER A 134 11.43 -7.22 5.73
CA SER A 134 12.49 -8.24 5.89
C SER A 134 12.06 -9.64 5.41
N LYS A 135 10.75 -9.95 5.49
CA LYS A 135 10.14 -11.19 5.00
C LYS A 135 9.44 -11.03 3.64
N GLY A 136 9.72 -9.93 2.94
CA GLY A 136 9.05 -9.55 1.69
C GLY A 136 7.83 -8.66 1.92
N PHE A 137 7.09 -8.41 0.84
CA PHE A 137 5.96 -7.51 0.83
C PHE A 137 4.83 -8.01 -0.08
N SER A 138 3.62 -7.54 0.19
CA SER A 138 2.49 -7.61 -0.73
C SER A 138 2.25 -6.25 -1.36
N LYS A 139 1.97 -6.22 -2.66
CA LYS A 139 1.67 -5.00 -3.40
C LYS A 139 0.34 -5.17 -4.14
N TYR A 140 -0.61 -4.27 -3.90
CA TYR A 140 -1.95 -4.37 -4.45
C TYR A 140 -2.65 -3.01 -4.55
N GLU A 141 -3.66 -2.92 -5.40
CA GLU A 141 -4.40 -1.67 -5.64
C GLU A 141 -5.30 -1.31 -4.44
N LEU A 142 -5.07 -0.14 -3.86
CA LEU A 142 -5.73 0.31 -2.63
C LEU A 142 -7.25 0.45 -2.81
N VAL A 143 -7.70 1.12 -3.88
CA VAL A 143 -9.14 1.36 -4.09
C VAL A 143 -9.89 0.05 -4.33
N THR A 144 -9.30 -0.89 -5.08
CA THR A 144 -9.86 -2.24 -5.22
C THR A 144 -9.97 -2.93 -3.86
N ALA A 145 -8.90 -2.93 -3.06
CA ALA A 145 -8.90 -3.59 -1.76
C ALA A 145 -9.95 -3.01 -0.80
N MET A 146 -10.19 -1.69 -0.86
CA MET A 146 -11.22 -1.01 -0.07
C MET A 146 -12.66 -1.39 -0.47
N LYS A 147 -12.88 -1.74 -1.75
CA LYS A 147 -14.20 -2.04 -2.32
C LYS A 147 -14.75 -3.41 -1.96
N PHE A 148 -13.89 -4.36 -1.57
CA PHE A 148 -14.36 -5.70 -1.22
C PHE A 148 -15.32 -5.68 -0.03
N GLU A 149 -16.30 -6.56 -0.10
CA GLU A 149 -17.33 -6.82 0.91
C GLU A 149 -16.99 -8.04 1.77
N SER A 150 -16.18 -8.96 1.26
CA SER A 150 -15.67 -10.09 2.03
C SER A 150 -14.25 -9.85 2.52
N VAL A 151 -14.02 -10.09 3.82
CA VAL A 151 -12.66 -10.14 4.38
C VAL A 151 -11.80 -11.19 3.69
N TYR A 152 -12.37 -12.33 3.29
CA TYR A 152 -11.58 -13.37 2.62
C TYR A 152 -11.12 -12.93 1.24
N SER A 153 -11.94 -12.17 0.51
CA SER A 153 -11.54 -11.54 -0.76
C SER A 153 -10.36 -10.60 -0.55
N MET A 154 -10.43 -9.75 0.47
CA MET A 154 -9.29 -8.91 0.85
C MET A 154 -8.04 -9.76 1.13
N ARG A 155 -8.14 -10.80 1.96
CA ARG A 155 -7.01 -11.66 2.33
C ARG A 155 -6.40 -12.37 1.13
N PHE A 156 -7.20 -12.94 0.24
CA PHE A 156 -6.69 -13.60 -0.97
C PHE A 156 -6.09 -12.59 -1.94
N TYR A 157 -6.70 -11.42 -2.09
CA TYR A 157 -6.16 -10.35 -2.93
C TYR A 157 -4.77 -9.91 -2.45
N GLU A 158 -4.58 -9.74 -1.15
CA GLU A 158 -3.28 -9.41 -0.54
C GLU A 158 -2.22 -10.51 -0.76
N LEU A 159 -2.63 -11.79 -0.66
CA LEU A 159 -1.74 -12.93 -0.80
C LEU A 159 -1.29 -13.16 -2.25
N LEU A 160 -2.14 -12.86 -3.22
CA LEU A 160 -1.98 -13.29 -4.61
C LEU A 160 -1.68 -12.13 -5.58
N SER A 161 -1.96 -10.87 -5.21
CA SER A 161 -1.66 -9.72 -6.06
C SER A 161 -0.17 -9.63 -6.38
N GLY A 162 0.14 -9.41 -7.66
CA GLY A 162 1.51 -9.30 -8.15
C GLY A 162 2.33 -10.60 -8.16
N GLN A 163 1.77 -11.71 -7.66
CA GLN A 163 2.44 -13.01 -7.67
C GLN A 163 2.48 -13.58 -9.09
N LYS A 164 3.65 -14.06 -9.51
CA LYS A 164 3.86 -14.63 -10.86
C LYS A 164 3.86 -16.16 -10.88
N LYS A 165 4.12 -16.78 -9.72
CA LYS A 165 4.25 -18.23 -9.59
C LYS A 165 3.06 -18.79 -8.80
N PRO A 166 2.62 -20.03 -9.09
CA PRO A 166 1.62 -20.69 -8.26
C PRO A 166 2.09 -20.84 -6.81
N ILE A 167 1.16 -20.73 -5.87
CA ILE A 167 1.42 -20.84 -4.43
C ILE A 167 0.51 -21.91 -3.84
N SER A 168 1.05 -22.79 -3.00
CA SER A 168 0.28 -23.82 -2.31
C SER A 168 0.16 -23.51 -0.82
N TYR A 169 -1.06 -23.66 -0.29
CA TYR A 169 -1.31 -23.63 1.14
C TYR A 169 -2.07 -24.88 1.57
N SER A 170 -1.73 -25.42 2.74
CA SER A 170 -2.62 -26.39 3.38
C SER A 170 -3.90 -25.70 3.83
N ILE A 171 -5.01 -26.44 3.84
CA ILE A 171 -6.29 -25.92 4.30
C ILE A 171 -6.18 -25.47 5.76
N ASP A 172 -5.49 -26.25 6.60
CA ASP A 172 -5.28 -25.92 8.01
C ASP A 172 -4.49 -24.63 8.17
N LYS A 173 -3.45 -24.41 7.35
CA LYS A 173 -2.69 -23.16 7.38
C LYS A 173 -3.57 -21.95 7.02
N LEU A 174 -4.42 -22.07 5.99
CA LEU A 174 -5.35 -20.97 5.65
C LEU A 174 -6.36 -20.71 6.76
N LYS A 175 -6.91 -21.77 7.37
CA LYS A 175 -7.83 -21.64 8.51
C LYS A 175 -7.17 -20.94 9.70
N ILE A 176 -5.93 -21.30 10.03
CA ILE A 176 -5.13 -20.67 11.08
C ILE A 176 -4.87 -19.19 10.76
N MET A 177 -4.45 -18.90 9.53
CA MET A 177 -4.21 -17.52 9.10
C MET A 177 -5.49 -16.66 9.21
N PHE A 178 -6.65 -17.24 8.94
CA PHE A 178 -7.93 -16.53 8.94
C PHE A 178 -8.70 -16.64 10.26
N LYS A 179 -8.11 -17.27 11.29
CA LYS A 179 -8.73 -17.52 12.61
C LYS A 179 -10.11 -18.18 12.51
N ILE A 180 -10.20 -19.25 11.73
CA ILE A 180 -11.41 -20.05 11.52
C ILE A 180 -11.14 -21.56 11.59
N GLU A 181 -10.17 -21.95 12.43
CA GLU A 181 -9.80 -23.35 12.71
C GLU A 181 -11.00 -24.19 13.14
N ASP A 182 -11.87 -23.60 13.97
CA ASP A 182 -13.08 -24.26 14.48
C ASP A 182 -14.20 -24.37 13.43
N LYS A 183 -14.05 -23.70 12.27
CA LYS A 183 -15.02 -23.78 11.18
C LYS A 183 -14.62 -24.85 10.16
N TYR A 184 -15.63 -25.48 9.58
CA TYR A 184 -15.47 -26.49 8.52
C TYR A 184 -14.55 -27.65 8.95
N GLN A 185 -14.58 -28.04 10.23
CA GLN A 185 -13.82 -29.18 10.76
C GLN A 185 -14.14 -30.44 9.94
N ASP A 186 -13.09 -31.11 9.46
CA ASP A 186 -13.16 -32.25 8.54
C ASP A 186 -13.99 -32.08 7.27
N ARG A 187 -14.32 -30.84 6.91
CA ARG A 187 -15.08 -30.48 5.70
C ARG A 187 -14.30 -29.52 4.82
N PRO A 188 -13.19 -29.97 4.21
CA PRO A 188 -12.36 -29.11 3.35
C PRO A 188 -13.12 -28.61 2.12
N SER A 189 -14.09 -29.38 1.61
CA SER A 189 -14.97 -28.97 0.52
C SER A 189 -15.85 -27.77 0.90
N ASP A 190 -16.34 -27.72 2.13
CA ASP A 190 -17.13 -26.59 2.62
C ASP A 190 -16.26 -25.34 2.78
N PHE A 191 -15.03 -25.49 3.29
CA PHE A 191 -14.07 -24.38 3.33
C PHE A 191 -13.87 -23.78 1.93
N ILE A 192 -13.65 -24.62 0.91
CA ILE A 192 -13.52 -24.15 -0.48
C ILE A 192 -14.81 -23.45 -0.93
N LYS A 193 -15.97 -24.07 -0.72
CA LYS A 193 -17.28 -23.56 -1.15
C LYS A 193 -17.66 -22.22 -0.53
N TYR A 194 -17.34 -22.00 0.74
CA TYR A 194 -17.79 -20.83 1.50
C TYR A 194 -16.71 -19.75 1.71
N VAL A 195 -15.43 -20.07 1.50
CA VAL A 195 -14.32 -19.12 1.70
C VAL A 195 -13.60 -18.84 0.39
N VAL A 196 -13.15 -19.88 -0.32
CA VAL A 196 -12.31 -19.73 -1.51
C VAL A 196 -13.11 -19.31 -2.73
N THR A 197 -14.21 -20.03 -3.03
CA THR A 197 -15.04 -19.76 -4.21
C THR A 197 -15.70 -18.38 -4.17
N PRO A 198 -16.29 -17.90 -3.05
CA PRO A 198 -16.86 -16.57 -2.99
C PRO A 198 -15.79 -15.49 -3.15
N ALA A 199 -14.61 -15.69 -2.55
CA ALA A 199 -13.49 -14.77 -2.71
C ALA A 199 -13.03 -14.67 -4.17
N LYS A 200 -12.83 -15.81 -4.85
CA LYS A 200 -12.51 -15.85 -6.28
C LYS A 200 -13.56 -15.09 -7.10
N LYS A 201 -14.85 -15.37 -6.88
CA LYS A 201 -15.95 -14.74 -7.62
C LYS A 201 -15.95 -13.22 -7.46
N GLU A 202 -15.68 -12.73 -6.25
CA GLU A 202 -15.61 -11.30 -5.99
C GLU A 202 -14.39 -10.65 -6.67
N LEU A 203 -13.23 -11.31 -6.62
CA LEU A 203 -12.00 -10.84 -7.27
C LEU A 203 -12.15 -10.83 -8.80
N ASP A 204 -12.72 -11.88 -9.39
CA ASP A 204 -12.96 -11.97 -10.84
C ASP A 204 -13.83 -10.83 -11.39
N LYS A 205 -14.71 -10.26 -10.55
CA LYS A 205 -15.63 -9.20 -10.96
C LYS A 205 -14.95 -7.84 -11.09
N SER A 206 -13.97 -7.52 -10.24
CA SER A 206 -13.54 -6.13 -10.06
C SER A 206 -12.07 -5.94 -9.75
N ALA A 207 -11.29 -7.01 -9.56
CA ALA A 207 -9.90 -6.91 -9.16
C ALA A 207 -8.95 -7.05 -10.35
N PRO A 208 -7.83 -6.30 -10.38
CA PRO A 208 -6.79 -6.51 -11.38
C PRO A 208 -6.06 -7.84 -11.20
N TYR A 209 -6.17 -8.46 -10.04
CA TYR A 209 -5.62 -9.79 -9.76
C TYR A 209 -6.69 -10.66 -9.13
N SER A 210 -6.85 -11.85 -9.72
CA SER A 210 -7.66 -12.94 -9.18
C SER A 210 -6.80 -14.21 -9.17
N PHE A 211 -7.43 -15.38 -9.14
CA PHE A 211 -6.74 -16.65 -9.15
C PHE A 211 -7.62 -17.79 -9.67
N GLU A 212 -6.98 -18.78 -10.30
CA GLU A 212 -7.52 -20.13 -10.42
C GLU A 212 -6.99 -21.01 -9.28
N TYR A 213 -7.68 -22.10 -8.95
CA TYR A 213 -7.22 -22.99 -7.90
C TYR A 213 -7.49 -24.47 -8.20
N ILE A 214 -6.58 -25.32 -7.72
CA ILE A 214 -6.69 -26.78 -7.80
C ILE A 214 -6.59 -27.36 -6.39
N PRO A 215 -7.61 -28.08 -5.89
CA PRO A 215 -7.51 -28.83 -4.64
C PRO A 215 -6.53 -30.01 -4.77
N ILE A 216 -5.61 -30.14 -3.83
CA ILE A 216 -4.67 -31.26 -3.72
C ILE A 216 -5.22 -32.24 -2.68
N LYS A 217 -5.39 -33.50 -3.10
CA LYS A 217 -5.91 -34.58 -2.27
C LYS A 217 -4.80 -35.51 -1.78
N GLN A 218 -4.98 -36.02 -0.57
CA GLN A 218 -4.25 -37.16 -0.05
C GLN A 218 -5.28 -38.26 0.26
N GLY A 219 -5.30 -39.30 -0.57
CA GLY A 219 -6.42 -40.24 -0.61
C GLY A 219 -7.73 -39.53 -1.01
N ARG A 220 -8.78 -39.66 -0.17
CA ARG A 220 -10.07 -39.00 -0.41
C ARG A 220 -10.14 -37.58 0.15
N LYS A 221 -9.27 -37.21 1.11
CA LYS A 221 -9.32 -35.92 1.81
C LYS A 221 -8.56 -34.86 1.03
N ILE A 222 -9.14 -33.68 0.86
CA ILE A 222 -8.44 -32.50 0.35
C ILE A 222 -7.59 -31.93 1.49
N VAL A 223 -6.29 -31.82 1.27
CA VAL A 223 -5.31 -31.39 2.29
C VAL A 223 -4.75 -30.00 1.99
N SER A 224 -4.66 -29.62 0.72
CA SER A 224 -4.06 -28.36 0.30
C SER A 224 -4.77 -27.80 -0.92
N ILE A 225 -4.53 -26.53 -1.22
CA ILE A 225 -5.02 -25.85 -2.40
C ILE A 225 -3.82 -25.20 -3.08
N LYS A 226 -3.67 -25.43 -4.38
CA LYS A 226 -2.69 -24.73 -5.22
C LYS A 226 -3.40 -23.60 -5.96
N PHE A 227 -2.97 -22.38 -5.69
CA PHE A 227 -3.48 -21.17 -6.30
C PHE A 227 -2.59 -20.75 -7.47
N TYR A 228 -3.22 -20.32 -8.55
CA TYR A 228 -2.60 -19.82 -9.76
C TYR A 228 -3.04 -18.36 -9.93
N PRO A 229 -2.20 -17.38 -9.58
CA PRO A 229 -2.55 -15.97 -9.76
C PRO A 229 -2.88 -15.65 -11.21
N VAL A 230 -3.94 -14.87 -11.44
CA VAL A 230 -4.39 -14.44 -12.77
C VAL A 230 -4.45 -12.93 -12.79
N TYR A 231 -3.70 -12.31 -13.71
CA TYR A 231 -3.75 -10.87 -13.95
C TYR A 231 -4.88 -10.53 -14.92
N GLN A 232 -5.68 -9.53 -14.58
CA GLN A 232 -6.84 -9.05 -15.35
C GLN A 232 -6.62 -7.57 -15.72
N PRO A 233 -5.95 -7.29 -16.86
CA PRO A 233 -5.60 -5.91 -17.25
C PRO A 233 -6.80 -4.97 -17.37
N SER A 234 -7.97 -5.49 -17.76
CA SER A 234 -9.20 -4.71 -17.90
C SER A 234 -9.71 -4.11 -16.58
N ASN A 235 -9.37 -4.73 -15.46
CA ASN A 235 -9.77 -4.30 -14.12
C ASN A 235 -8.68 -3.45 -13.43
N ARG A 236 -7.55 -3.23 -14.10
CA ARG A 236 -6.46 -2.43 -13.59
C ARG A 236 -6.73 -0.95 -13.83
N ASP A 237 -6.49 -0.12 -12.82
CA ASP A 237 -6.55 1.32 -13.00
C ASP A 237 -5.58 1.78 -14.10
N GLY A 238 -6.13 2.41 -15.13
CA GLY A 238 -5.36 2.83 -16.30
C GLY A 238 -4.26 3.83 -15.97
N SER A 239 -4.46 4.69 -14.97
CA SER A 239 -3.44 5.67 -14.56
C SER A 239 -2.25 5.00 -13.86
N ILE A 240 -2.52 3.96 -13.05
CA ILE A 240 -1.49 3.18 -12.38
C ILE A 240 -0.72 2.34 -13.41
N GLU A 241 -1.42 1.69 -14.34
CA GLU A 241 -0.77 0.88 -15.37
C GLU A 241 0.03 1.74 -16.35
N ALA A 242 -0.49 2.90 -16.76
CA ALA A 242 0.26 3.86 -17.58
C ALA A 242 1.56 4.29 -16.91
N LYS A 243 1.53 4.66 -15.62
CA LYS A 243 2.73 5.01 -14.85
C LYS A 243 3.73 3.86 -14.78
N LYS A 244 3.26 2.63 -14.60
CA LYS A 244 4.12 1.44 -14.58
C LYS A 244 4.75 1.17 -15.94
N LEU A 245 3.97 1.27 -17.03
CA LEU A 245 4.48 1.12 -18.39
C LEU A 245 5.49 2.20 -18.72
N GLN A 246 5.20 3.45 -18.37
CA GLN A 246 6.11 4.57 -18.53
C GLN A 246 7.42 4.37 -17.77
N LYS A 247 7.40 3.70 -16.60
CA LYS A 247 8.63 3.29 -15.90
C LYS A 247 9.40 2.15 -16.57
N SER A 248 8.77 1.37 -17.43
CA SER A 248 9.39 0.24 -18.13
C SER A 248 9.88 0.58 -19.54
N THR A 249 9.49 1.72 -20.10
CA THR A 249 9.94 2.18 -21.41
C THR A 249 11.26 2.95 -21.32
N SER A 250 12.02 2.94 -22.41
CA SER A 250 13.28 3.68 -22.51
C SER A 250 13.08 5.17 -22.26
N LEU A 251 14.01 5.79 -21.55
CA LEU A 251 14.08 7.25 -21.38
C LEU A 251 14.14 7.98 -22.73
N ARG A 252 14.73 7.36 -23.76
CA ARG A 252 14.92 7.96 -25.09
C ARG A 252 13.63 8.23 -25.87
N PHE A 253 12.51 7.65 -25.47
CA PHE A 253 11.22 7.99 -26.07
C PHE A 253 10.80 9.42 -25.74
N ASP A 254 11.27 9.97 -24.63
CA ASP A 254 10.76 11.23 -24.09
C ASP A 254 11.87 12.25 -23.79
N LEU A 255 13.12 11.81 -23.65
CA LEU A 255 14.27 12.67 -23.36
C LEU A 255 15.37 12.47 -24.41
N ASP A 256 15.91 13.58 -24.90
CA ASP A 256 17.05 13.55 -25.80
C ASP A 256 18.28 12.92 -25.15
N LYS A 257 19.08 12.23 -25.97
CA LYS A 257 20.31 11.57 -25.52
C LYS A 257 21.24 12.54 -24.79
N ILE A 258 21.33 13.79 -25.26
CA ILE A 258 22.19 14.83 -24.67
C ILE A 258 21.80 15.10 -23.22
N ILE A 259 20.50 15.21 -22.92
CA ILE A 259 19.99 15.47 -21.57
C ILE A 259 20.29 14.28 -20.66
N ILE A 260 20.02 13.07 -21.14
CA ILE A 260 20.29 11.83 -20.39
C ILE A 260 21.79 11.73 -20.07
N ASP A 261 22.65 11.93 -21.07
CA ASP A 261 24.10 11.87 -20.90
C ASP A 261 24.57 12.97 -19.94
N TYR A 262 24.00 14.18 -20.02
CA TYR A 262 24.33 15.27 -19.10
C TYR A 262 24.00 14.94 -17.64
N LEU A 263 22.80 14.41 -17.37
CA LEU A 263 22.39 13.99 -16.04
C LEU A 263 23.28 12.87 -15.49
N LYS A 264 23.62 11.88 -16.33
CA LYS A 264 24.48 10.75 -15.94
C LYS A 264 25.92 11.19 -15.68
N GLN A 265 26.49 12.05 -16.53
CA GLN A 265 27.91 12.42 -16.45
C GLN A 265 28.19 13.53 -15.42
N ASN A 266 27.31 14.53 -15.32
CA ASN A 266 27.58 15.72 -14.49
C ASN A 266 26.94 15.65 -13.11
N TYR A 267 25.83 14.92 -12.98
CA TYR A 267 25.09 14.77 -11.72
C TYR A 267 25.08 13.32 -11.20
N VAL A 268 25.75 12.41 -11.91
CA VAL A 268 25.94 11.00 -11.52
C VAL A 268 24.62 10.27 -11.30
N PHE A 269 23.57 10.67 -12.03
CA PHE A 269 22.29 9.96 -11.99
C PHE A 269 22.43 8.55 -12.56
N SER A 270 21.85 7.56 -11.90
CA SER A 270 21.59 6.26 -12.49
C SER A 270 20.38 6.34 -13.42
N GLU A 271 20.25 5.37 -14.33
CA GLU A 271 19.08 5.30 -15.20
C GLU A 271 17.77 5.18 -14.42
N GLU A 272 17.77 4.39 -13.35
CA GLU A 272 16.62 4.22 -12.46
C GLU A 272 16.23 5.52 -11.74
N GLU A 273 17.22 6.31 -11.30
CA GLU A 273 16.95 7.61 -10.67
C GLU A 273 16.34 8.61 -11.66
N ILE A 274 16.77 8.59 -12.94
CA ILE A 274 16.15 9.40 -13.99
C ILE A 274 14.73 8.89 -14.25
N GLN A 275 14.53 7.57 -14.36
CA GLN A 275 13.21 6.98 -14.56
C GLN A 275 12.22 7.34 -13.44
N ASN A 276 12.69 7.37 -12.19
CA ASN A 276 11.89 7.74 -11.03
C ASN A 276 11.48 9.22 -11.03
N ASN A 277 12.19 10.07 -11.76
CA ASN A 277 11.88 11.50 -11.94
C ASN A 277 11.49 11.84 -13.39
N ARG A 278 11.12 10.84 -14.20
CA ARG A 278 10.89 10.99 -15.64
C ARG A 278 9.82 12.03 -15.96
N GLU A 279 8.70 12.04 -15.23
CA GLU A 279 7.63 13.04 -15.40
C GLU A 279 8.15 14.48 -15.21
N LEU A 280 9.00 14.73 -14.22
CA LEU A 280 9.60 16.04 -13.98
C LEU A 280 10.52 16.47 -15.12
N PHE A 281 11.33 15.55 -15.64
CA PHE A 281 12.22 15.86 -16.76
C PHE A 281 11.43 16.09 -18.04
N ILE A 282 10.33 15.36 -18.26
CA ILE A 282 9.42 15.59 -19.39
C ILE A 282 8.76 16.96 -19.28
N SER A 283 8.21 17.31 -18.12
CA SER A 283 7.60 18.62 -17.91
C SER A 283 8.62 19.74 -18.10
N ALA A 284 9.86 19.52 -17.68
CA ALA A 284 10.95 20.45 -17.89
C ALA A 284 11.30 20.64 -19.37
N VAL A 285 11.47 19.56 -20.14
CA VAL A 285 11.81 19.64 -21.57
C VAL A 285 10.67 20.25 -22.39
N ASN A 286 9.42 19.99 -22.02
CA ASN A 286 8.25 20.47 -22.78
C ASN A 286 7.81 21.89 -22.39
N SER A 287 8.40 22.48 -21.35
CA SER A 287 8.08 23.85 -20.94
C SER A 287 8.72 24.85 -21.92
N LYS A 288 7.90 25.73 -22.49
CA LYS A 288 8.35 26.70 -23.52
C LYS A 288 9.35 27.71 -22.98
N ASP A 289 9.19 28.08 -21.71
CA ASP A 289 9.98 29.14 -21.06
C ASP A 289 11.09 28.57 -20.15
N PHE A 290 11.43 27.29 -20.33
CA PHE A 290 12.44 26.61 -19.52
C PHE A 290 13.38 25.74 -20.37
N ASP A 291 14.60 26.22 -20.60
CA ASP A 291 15.67 25.40 -21.18
C ASP A 291 16.32 24.56 -20.08
N LEU A 292 15.92 23.28 -20.01
CA LEU A 292 16.44 22.34 -19.02
C LEU A 292 17.96 22.16 -19.14
N LEU A 293 18.52 22.08 -20.34
CA LEU A 293 19.95 21.80 -20.52
C LEU A 293 20.78 23.01 -20.08
N TYR A 294 20.36 24.21 -20.46
CA TYR A 294 20.96 25.45 -20.00
C TYR A 294 20.90 25.56 -18.48
N PHE A 295 19.72 25.34 -17.88
CA PHE A 295 19.54 25.37 -16.43
C PHE A 295 20.42 24.36 -15.70
N LEU A 296 20.47 23.11 -16.18
CA LEU A 296 21.35 22.07 -15.63
C LEU A 296 22.82 22.49 -15.72
N SER A 297 23.23 23.22 -16.74
CA SER A 297 24.59 23.71 -16.88
C SER A 297 24.93 24.82 -15.87
N GLU A 298 24.04 25.80 -15.70
CA GLU A 298 24.23 26.89 -14.73
C GLU A 298 24.26 26.37 -13.30
N GLN A 299 23.41 25.40 -12.97
CA GLN A 299 23.25 24.92 -11.61
C GLN A 299 24.26 23.83 -11.20
N ARG A 300 25.14 23.41 -12.11
CA ARG A 300 26.09 22.30 -11.88
C ARG A 300 26.99 22.56 -10.67
N VAL A 301 27.63 23.72 -10.62
CA VAL A 301 28.53 24.09 -9.52
C VAL A 301 27.73 24.20 -8.22
N ASN A 302 26.59 24.89 -8.25
CA ASN A 302 25.73 25.06 -7.08
C ASN A 302 25.29 23.73 -6.48
N ALA A 303 24.86 22.78 -7.31
CA ALA A 303 24.43 21.46 -6.86
C ALA A 303 25.59 20.66 -6.24
N SER A 304 26.79 20.74 -6.81
CA SER A 304 27.98 20.00 -6.34
C SER A 304 28.38 20.37 -4.90
N THR A 305 28.06 21.59 -4.46
CA THR A 305 28.33 22.06 -3.09
C THR A 305 27.34 21.53 -2.04
N LYS A 306 26.28 20.84 -2.46
CA LYS A 306 25.20 20.41 -1.55
C LYS A 306 25.46 19.00 -1.04
N LYS A 307 24.97 18.72 0.19
CA LYS A 307 25.03 17.39 0.81
C LYS A 307 24.35 16.30 -0.03
N ASN A 308 23.29 16.64 -0.75
CA ASN A 308 22.61 15.77 -1.72
C ASN A 308 22.41 16.53 -3.05
N PRO A 309 23.41 16.49 -3.96
CA PRO A 309 23.36 17.22 -5.23
C PRO A 309 22.15 16.85 -6.10
N LYS A 310 21.83 15.55 -6.20
CA LYS A 310 20.72 15.03 -7.00
C LYS A 310 19.36 15.48 -6.49
N GLY A 311 19.13 15.34 -5.18
CA GLY A 311 17.90 15.80 -4.55
C GLY A 311 17.73 17.32 -4.64
N TRP A 312 18.85 18.05 -4.53
CA TRP A 312 18.82 19.50 -4.67
C TRP A 312 18.45 19.94 -6.09
N ILE A 313 19.08 19.38 -7.14
CA ILE A 313 18.78 19.78 -8.52
C ILE A 313 17.33 19.44 -8.91
N ILE A 314 16.81 18.28 -8.47
CA ILE A 314 15.40 17.92 -8.66
C ILE A 314 14.48 18.98 -8.06
N ASN A 315 14.76 19.42 -6.82
CA ASN A 315 13.94 20.43 -6.15
C ASN A 315 14.09 21.81 -6.80
N SER A 316 15.27 22.15 -7.32
CA SER A 316 15.50 23.41 -8.04
C SER A 316 14.70 23.45 -9.35
N ILE A 317 14.67 22.35 -10.12
CA ILE A 317 13.85 22.24 -11.33
C ILE A 317 12.36 22.41 -10.97
N LYS A 318 11.86 21.71 -9.94
CA LYS A 318 10.47 21.85 -9.49
C LYS A 318 10.11 23.29 -9.13
N LYS A 319 10.99 23.99 -8.40
CA LYS A 319 10.78 25.39 -8.02
C LYS A 319 10.74 26.31 -9.24
N GLN A 320 11.63 26.10 -10.21
CA GLN A 320 11.67 26.93 -11.40
C GLN A 320 10.43 26.73 -12.26
N LEU A 321 9.98 25.49 -12.46
CA LEU A 321 8.75 25.21 -13.20
C LEU A 321 7.52 25.82 -12.53
N ALA A 322 7.41 25.75 -11.21
CA ALA A 322 6.30 26.36 -10.46
C ALA A 322 6.31 27.90 -10.48
N GLN A 323 7.39 28.56 -10.92
CA GLN A 323 7.44 30.01 -11.13
C GLN A 323 7.02 30.42 -12.55
N LEU A 324 6.97 29.46 -13.48
CA LEU A 324 6.62 29.66 -14.88
C LEU A 324 5.17 29.25 -15.18
N GLU A 325 4.53 28.53 -14.25
CA GLU A 325 3.08 28.32 -14.18
C GLU A 325 2.38 29.54 -13.55
#